data_AF-A0A842R1F0-F1
#
_entry.id   AF-A0A842R1F0-F1
#
_cell.length_a   1.000
_cell.length_b   1.000
_cell.length_c   1.000
_cell.angle_alpha   90.00
_cell.angle_beta   90.00
_cell.angle_gamma   90.00
#
_symmetry.space_group_name_H-M   'P 1'
#
loop_
_entity.id
_entity.type
_entity.pdbx_description
1 polymer ?
#
loop_
_entity_poly.entity_id
_entity_poly.type
_entity_poly.pdbx_seq_one_letter_code
_entity_poly.pdbx_strand_id
1 'polypeptide(L)'
;MPSIALNELRRSKNALKPIFLSSLLISMMIFSAAHVLSLLLGNLKVYQDDISSMVYNYSIIVDTISFTIFFTIVAIIMGLFVSCIFSIQYIERRRNDISVLKSTGASQNHIKTFFMIPLLVHVTLGTVIAAIASFITLNLALPITGNLGPVYYMVVIGFSIGNVGVVAGTIYMKILWLTKRTVTNLLGKSYNRDYLKARKKTPFTRIFGKTRRYLLLAYKNLKTRKHGFSRIFMILSLICTIVGTVFTASFVIGGTYKSFLRNGMGGDKYQATVIIGHEDITTGIMDAYKSFYIPSVNPSFPNATNNSIYEMNTTLFNQSLVEFETLQLDWRIVDYCEIEEEQGYIIDGSTGQYETIGDHRKASAIVFGVNPSTVFNEWDDGNTINLIDNTTLIVGDSIAGLMIDNIAYQKVKIMNESYNIGARVFDSIANGFSVYMHASELRESLELNPEFFNCGFGQLTTIDQALLQYQVDLLDDHAKSIYGTNFTVKLIGP
;
A
#
# COMPACT_ATOMS: atom_id res chain seq x y z
N MET A 1 41.96 -8.63 -29.50
CA MET A 1 41.09 -9.28 -28.49
C MET A 1 39.69 -8.70 -28.40
N PRO A 2 39.47 -7.37 -28.24
CA PRO A 2 38.13 -6.79 -28.31
C PRO A 2 37.41 -7.13 -29.62
N SER A 3 38.14 -7.20 -30.75
CA SER A 3 37.61 -7.60 -32.06
C SER A 3 36.96 -8.99 -32.09
N ILE A 4 37.51 -9.98 -31.37
CA ILE A 4 36.97 -11.35 -31.33
C ILE A 4 35.71 -11.39 -30.46
N ALA A 5 35.74 -10.72 -29.30
CA ALA A 5 34.57 -10.62 -28.43
C ALA A 5 33.41 -9.83 -29.09
N LEU A 6 33.72 -8.78 -29.85
CA LEU A 6 32.75 -8.02 -30.66
C LEU A 6 32.14 -8.85 -31.78
N ASN A 7 32.95 -9.66 -32.48
CA ASN A 7 32.44 -10.56 -33.50
C ASN A 7 31.53 -11.64 -32.91
N GLU A 8 31.86 -12.15 -31.73
CA GLU A 8 31.00 -13.11 -31.03
C GLU A 8 29.72 -12.45 -30.48
N LEU A 9 29.78 -11.21 -30.00
CA LEU A 9 28.60 -10.42 -29.63
C LEU A 9 27.61 -10.34 -30.82
N ARG A 10 28.12 -10.05 -32.02
CA ARG A 10 27.32 -10.00 -33.25
C ARG A 10 26.72 -11.36 -33.62
N ARG A 11 27.51 -12.44 -33.51
CA ARG A 11 27.05 -13.82 -33.82
C ARG A 11 26.04 -14.37 -32.81
N SER A 12 26.16 -13.98 -31.54
CA SER A 12 25.35 -14.51 -30.44
C SER A 12 24.06 -13.73 -30.17
N LYS A 13 23.75 -12.72 -31.01
CA LYS A 13 22.56 -11.85 -30.87
C LYS A 13 21.26 -12.62 -30.59
N ASN A 14 20.97 -13.68 -31.33
CA ASN A 14 19.75 -14.48 -31.13
C ASN A 14 19.76 -15.31 -29.84
N ALA A 15 20.95 -15.75 -29.40
CA ALA A 15 21.11 -16.51 -28.16
C ALA A 15 21.06 -15.62 -26.92
N LEU A 16 21.45 -14.34 -27.05
CA LEU A 16 21.46 -13.34 -25.99
C LEU A 16 20.16 -12.53 -25.90
N LYS A 17 19.32 -12.53 -26.94
CA LYS A 17 18.03 -11.83 -26.98
C LYS A 17 17.13 -12.11 -25.75
N PRO A 18 16.97 -13.35 -25.26
CA PRO A 18 16.16 -13.61 -24.06
C PRO A 18 16.72 -12.96 -22.79
N ILE A 19 18.05 -12.90 -22.68
CA ILE A 19 18.73 -12.30 -21.53
C ILE A 19 18.53 -10.78 -21.55
N PHE A 20 18.75 -10.18 -22.71
CA PHE A 20 18.48 -8.76 -22.94
C PHE A 20 17.03 -8.40 -22.62
N LEU A 21 16.06 -9.15 -23.16
CA LEU A 21 14.63 -8.92 -22.90
C LEU A 21 14.27 -9.10 -21.43
N SER A 22 14.81 -10.11 -20.76
CA SER A 22 14.57 -10.31 -19.33
C SER A 22 15.15 -9.17 -18.49
N SER A 23 16.39 -8.75 -18.77
CA SER A 23 17.06 -7.64 -18.09
C SER A 23 16.30 -6.34 -18.31
N LEU A 24 15.82 -6.10 -19.53
CA LEU A 24 14.99 -4.95 -19.88
C LEU A 24 13.70 -4.93 -19.06
N LEU A 25 12.89 -6.00 -19.13
CA LEU A 25 11.58 -6.07 -18.46
C LEU A 25 11.70 -5.94 -16.94
N ILE A 26 12.66 -6.63 -16.34
CA ILE A 26 12.93 -6.56 -14.90
C ILE A 26 13.32 -5.15 -14.49
N SER A 27 14.24 -4.53 -15.23
CA SER A 27 14.72 -3.19 -14.91
C SER A 27 13.60 -2.17 -15.07
N MET A 28 12.75 -2.31 -16.09
CA MET A 28 11.57 -1.45 -16.25
C MET A 28 10.61 -1.57 -15.07
N MET A 29 10.32 -2.80 -14.61
CA MET A 29 9.45 -3.03 -13.45
C MET A 29 10.01 -2.37 -12.17
N ILE A 30 11.32 -2.53 -11.92
CA ILE A 30 11.98 -1.97 -10.73
C ILE A 30 12.03 -0.45 -10.79
N PHE A 31 12.34 0.14 -11.95
CA PHE A 31 12.38 1.59 -12.10
C PHE A 31 10.98 2.21 -12.00
N SER A 32 9.94 1.53 -12.47
CA SER A 32 8.56 1.96 -12.24
C SER A 32 8.21 1.91 -10.75
N ALA A 33 8.54 0.83 -10.04
CA ALA A 33 8.27 0.71 -8.60
C ALA A 33 9.04 1.75 -7.77
N ALA A 34 10.34 1.92 -8.05
CA ALA A 34 11.20 2.93 -7.42
C ALA A 34 10.70 4.36 -7.67
N HIS A 35 10.09 4.58 -8.83
CA HIS A 35 9.50 5.86 -9.14
C HIS A 35 8.23 6.13 -8.34
N VAL A 36 7.28 5.18 -8.31
CA VAL A 36 6.07 5.29 -7.47
C VAL A 36 6.47 5.56 -6.02
N LEU A 37 7.49 4.84 -5.52
CA LEU A 37 8.03 5.09 -4.18
C LEU A 37 8.56 6.53 -4.02
N SER A 38 9.34 7.03 -4.98
CA SER A 38 9.89 8.38 -4.91
C SER A 38 8.81 9.47 -4.98
N LEU A 39 7.72 9.25 -5.72
CA LEU A 39 6.59 10.17 -5.72
C LEU A 39 5.90 10.19 -4.36
N LEU A 40 5.62 9.01 -3.80
CA LEU A 40 4.97 8.91 -2.50
C LEU A 40 5.81 9.56 -1.39
N LEU A 41 7.13 9.34 -1.39
CA LEU A 41 8.05 9.96 -0.43
C LEU A 41 8.22 11.47 -0.66
N GLY A 42 8.24 11.92 -1.91
CA GLY A 42 8.28 13.35 -2.24
C GLY A 42 7.02 14.07 -1.76
N ASN A 43 5.86 13.43 -1.99
CA ASN A 43 4.57 13.92 -1.53
C ASN A 43 4.50 13.95 0.00
N LEU A 44 4.98 12.92 0.72
CA LEU A 44 5.07 12.96 2.20
C LEU A 44 5.81 14.20 2.72
N LYS A 45 6.93 14.57 2.08
CA LYS A 45 7.71 15.74 2.52
C LYS A 45 6.92 17.03 2.29
N VAL A 46 6.28 17.17 1.13
CA VAL A 46 5.40 18.31 0.86
C VAL A 46 4.21 18.35 1.84
N TYR A 47 3.67 17.19 2.20
CA TYR A 47 2.55 17.10 3.15
C TYR A 47 2.94 17.32 4.61
N GLN A 48 4.19 17.02 5.01
CA GLN A 48 4.70 17.41 6.34
C GLN A 48 4.79 18.93 6.46
N ASP A 49 5.12 19.63 5.37
CA ASP A 49 5.26 21.08 5.34
C ASP A 49 3.90 21.81 5.22
N ASP A 50 2.87 21.16 4.65
CA ASP A 50 1.50 21.70 4.51
C ASP A 50 0.42 20.66 4.87
N ILE A 51 0.22 20.48 6.18
CA ILE A 51 -0.73 19.55 6.80
C ILE A 51 -2.16 19.74 6.28
N SER A 52 -2.54 20.97 5.93
CA SER A 52 -3.89 21.32 5.46
C SER A 52 -4.21 20.83 4.04
N SER A 53 -3.17 20.45 3.27
CA SER A 53 -3.29 20.02 1.88
C SER A 53 -3.45 18.50 1.70
N MET A 54 -3.63 17.75 2.80
CA MET A 54 -3.66 16.29 2.74
C MET A 54 -4.90 15.76 2.00
N VAL A 55 -4.61 15.26 0.80
CA VAL A 55 -5.52 14.60 -0.15
C VAL A 55 -5.96 13.22 0.34
N TYR A 56 -5.15 12.56 1.17
CA TYR A 56 -5.38 11.22 1.68
C TYR A 56 -5.12 11.16 3.18
N ASN A 57 -5.81 10.25 3.85
CA ASN A 57 -5.52 9.90 5.24
C ASN A 57 -4.06 9.42 5.41
N TYR A 58 -3.39 9.87 6.48
CA TYR A 58 -2.00 9.57 6.78
C TYR A 58 -1.69 8.06 6.81
N SER A 59 -2.53 7.24 7.45
CA SER A 59 -2.29 5.79 7.51
C SER A 59 -2.32 5.18 6.12
N ILE A 60 -3.19 5.65 5.23
CA ILE A 60 -3.25 5.19 3.83
C ILE A 60 -1.94 5.50 3.12
N ILE A 61 -1.40 6.70 3.33
CA ILE A 61 -0.13 7.11 2.72
C ILE A 61 1.01 6.21 3.24
N VAL A 62 1.11 6.05 4.56
CA VAL A 62 2.16 5.23 5.19
C VAL A 62 2.07 3.76 4.78
N ASP A 63 0.87 3.18 4.76
CA ASP A 63 0.65 1.79 4.35
C ASP A 63 0.94 1.59 2.87
N THR A 64 0.53 2.54 2.02
CA THR A 64 0.83 2.51 0.59
C THR A 64 2.34 2.62 0.35
N ILE A 65 3.05 3.43 1.12
CA ILE A 65 4.50 3.54 1.06
C ILE A 65 5.16 2.25 1.51
N SER A 66 4.77 1.70 2.66
CA SER A 66 5.30 0.46 3.21
C SER A 66 5.10 -0.70 2.23
N PHE A 67 3.91 -0.80 1.63
CA PHE A 67 3.59 -1.76 0.59
C PHE A 67 4.43 -1.56 -0.68
N THR A 68 4.62 -0.31 -1.12
CA THR A 68 5.42 0.01 -2.30
C THR A 68 6.91 -0.28 -2.08
N ILE A 69 7.45 -0.01 -0.88
CA ILE A 69 8.81 -0.37 -0.48
C ILE A 69 8.97 -1.88 -0.53
N PHE A 70 8.07 -2.62 0.12
CA PHE A 70 8.08 -4.08 0.12
C PHE A 70 8.08 -4.62 -1.30
N PHE A 71 7.18 -4.14 -2.15
CA PHE A 71 7.08 -4.55 -3.54
C PHE A 71 8.36 -4.23 -4.34
N THR A 72 8.96 -3.05 -4.11
CA THR A 72 10.22 -2.66 -4.76
C THR A 72 11.36 -3.58 -4.35
N ILE A 73 11.49 -3.91 -3.06
CA ILE A 73 12.50 -4.84 -2.55
C ILE A 73 12.31 -6.23 -3.17
N VAL A 74 11.08 -6.74 -3.17
CA VAL A 74 10.75 -8.03 -3.80
C VAL A 74 11.11 -8.00 -5.28
N ALA A 75 10.72 -6.95 -6.02
CA ALA A 75 11.04 -6.80 -7.43
C ALA A 75 12.56 -6.76 -7.70
N ILE A 76 13.35 -6.13 -6.83
CA ILE A 76 14.82 -6.12 -6.91
C ILE A 76 15.39 -7.52 -6.73
N ILE A 77 15.05 -8.21 -5.63
CA ILE A 77 15.54 -9.57 -5.33
C ILE A 77 15.20 -10.52 -6.48
N MET A 78 13.96 -10.43 -6.95
CA MET A 78 13.44 -11.14 -8.10
C MET A 78 14.21 -10.88 -9.37
N GLY A 79 14.46 -9.62 -9.66
CA GLY A 79 15.21 -9.18 -10.83
C GLY A 79 16.60 -9.78 -10.86
N LEU A 80 17.31 -9.70 -9.72
CA LEU A 80 18.62 -10.30 -9.53
C LEU A 80 18.57 -11.82 -9.72
N PHE A 81 17.56 -12.50 -9.15
CA PHE A 81 17.41 -13.94 -9.25
C PHE A 81 17.17 -14.41 -10.69
N VAL A 82 16.30 -13.74 -11.42
CA VAL A 82 16.00 -14.07 -12.81
C VAL A 82 17.22 -13.80 -13.70
N SER A 83 17.91 -12.66 -13.51
CA SER A 83 19.19 -12.36 -14.17
C SER A 83 20.25 -13.45 -13.92
N CYS A 84 20.35 -13.95 -12.70
CA CYS A 84 21.24 -15.07 -12.35
C CYS A 84 20.86 -16.34 -13.12
N ILE A 85 19.58 -16.71 -13.14
CA ILE A 85 19.10 -17.90 -13.85
C ILE A 85 19.41 -17.81 -15.34
N PHE A 86 19.12 -16.69 -16.00
CA PHE A 86 19.38 -16.52 -17.43
C PHE A 86 20.88 -16.54 -17.75
N SER A 87 21.70 -15.92 -16.90
CA SER A 87 23.16 -15.95 -17.02
C SER A 87 23.71 -17.37 -16.90
N ILE A 88 23.24 -18.14 -15.91
CA ILE A 88 23.60 -19.57 -15.75
C ILE A 88 23.12 -20.39 -16.95
N GLN A 89 21.92 -20.11 -17.48
CA GLN A 89 21.39 -20.82 -18.64
C GLN A 89 22.23 -20.58 -19.90
N TYR A 90 22.69 -19.35 -20.13
CA TYR A 90 23.56 -19.03 -21.25
C TYR A 90 24.86 -19.83 -21.19
N ILE A 91 25.53 -19.84 -20.03
CA ILE A 91 26.79 -20.55 -19.83
C ILE A 91 26.60 -22.07 -19.97
N GLU A 92 25.51 -22.62 -19.45
CA GLU A 92 25.21 -24.06 -19.61
C GLU A 92 24.95 -24.45 -21.08
N ARG A 93 24.30 -23.58 -21.87
CA ARG A 93 24.12 -23.84 -23.32
C ARG A 93 25.45 -23.82 -24.08
N ARG A 94 26.42 -23.02 -23.61
CA ARG A 94 27.78 -22.89 -24.17
C ARG A 94 28.80 -23.87 -23.59
N ARG A 95 28.36 -24.86 -22.80
CA ARG A 95 29.25 -25.81 -22.13
C ARG A 95 30.14 -26.59 -23.10
N ASN A 96 29.64 -26.93 -24.28
CA ASN A 96 30.42 -27.62 -25.31
C ASN A 96 31.52 -26.71 -25.87
N ASP A 97 31.20 -25.46 -26.17
CA ASP A 97 32.16 -24.46 -26.65
C ASP A 97 33.29 -24.24 -25.62
N ILE A 98 32.94 -24.17 -24.33
CA ILE A 98 33.93 -24.11 -23.22
C ILE A 98 34.84 -25.33 -23.24
N SER A 99 34.28 -26.52 -23.48
CA SER A 99 35.05 -27.77 -23.55
C SER A 99 36.01 -27.79 -24.73
N VAL A 100 35.57 -27.30 -25.90
CA VAL A 100 36.40 -27.18 -27.11
C VAL A 100 37.55 -26.20 -26.87
N LEU A 101 37.27 -25.00 -26.38
CA LEU A 101 38.30 -24.00 -26.06
C LEU A 101 39.32 -24.50 -25.04
N LYS A 102 38.86 -25.28 -24.04
CA LYS A 102 39.76 -25.93 -23.09
C LYS A 102 40.63 -26.99 -23.76
N SER A 103 40.07 -27.79 -24.66
CA SER A 103 40.83 -28.82 -25.39
C SER A 103 41.86 -28.25 -26.36
N THR A 104 41.63 -27.04 -26.89
CA THR A 104 42.60 -26.33 -27.74
C THR A 104 43.69 -25.59 -26.93
N GLY A 105 43.71 -25.72 -25.60
CA GLY A 105 44.72 -25.11 -24.74
C GLY A 105 44.47 -23.63 -24.37
N ALA A 106 43.25 -23.11 -24.55
CA ALA A 106 42.96 -21.74 -24.14
C ALA A 106 43.12 -21.57 -22.62
N SER A 107 43.81 -20.51 -22.20
CA SER A 107 43.97 -20.22 -20.76
C SER A 107 42.62 -19.91 -20.11
N GLN A 108 42.51 -20.19 -18.80
CA GLN A 108 41.27 -19.97 -18.06
C GLN A 108 40.79 -18.50 -18.14
N ASN A 109 41.72 -17.54 -18.13
CA ASN A 109 41.39 -16.12 -18.23
C ASN A 109 40.81 -15.77 -19.60
N HIS A 110 41.31 -16.36 -20.69
CA HIS A 110 40.73 -16.17 -22.02
C HIS A 110 39.30 -16.70 -22.11
N ILE A 111 39.04 -17.88 -21.56
CA ILE A 111 37.69 -18.48 -21.53
C ILE A 111 36.73 -17.58 -20.73
N LYS A 112 37.16 -17.08 -19.56
CA LYS A 112 36.34 -16.18 -18.72
C LYS A 112 35.95 -14.92 -19.49
N THR A 113 36.93 -14.20 -20.04
CA THR A 113 36.70 -12.93 -20.73
C THR A 113 35.83 -13.10 -21.98
N PHE A 114 36.02 -14.20 -22.72
CA PHE A 114 35.25 -14.52 -23.93
C PHE A 114 33.74 -14.68 -23.65
N PHE A 115 33.37 -15.33 -22.54
CA PHE A 115 31.95 -15.54 -22.20
C PHE A 115 31.36 -14.45 -21.30
N MET A 116 32.16 -13.73 -20.51
CA MET A 116 31.66 -12.66 -19.63
C MET A 116 31.31 -11.37 -20.39
N ILE A 117 32.19 -10.89 -21.28
CA ILE A 117 32.01 -9.59 -21.93
C ILE A 117 30.66 -9.48 -22.66
N PRO A 118 30.25 -10.44 -23.51
CA PRO A 118 28.99 -10.34 -24.24
C PRO A 118 27.77 -10.26 -23.32
N LEU A 119 27.80 -10.99 -22.20
CA LEU A 119 26.74 -11.03 -21.20
C LEU A 119 26.65 -9.72 -20.44
N LEU A 120 27.78 -9.19 -19.97
CA LEU A 120 27.83 -7.90 -19.27
C LEU A 120 27.31 -6.78 -20.17
N VAL A 121 27.72 -6.75 -21.44
CA VAL A 121 27.25 -5.75 -22.41
C VAL A 121 25.74 -5.83 -22.62
N HIS A 122 25.14 -7.02 -22.69
CA HIS A 122 23.69 -7.13 -22.89
C HIS A 122 22.89 -6.76 -21.64
N VAL A 123 23.42 -7.07 -20.45
CA VAL A 123 22.78 -6.72 -19.18
C VAL A 123 22.84 -5.21 -18.98
N THR A 124 24.01 -4.60 -19.15
CA THR A 124 24.16 -3.13 -19.04
C THR A 124 23.33 -2.40 -20.09
N LEU A 125 23.31 -2.86 -21.33
CA LEU A 125 22.48 -2.24 -22.37
C LEU A 125 20.98 -2.39 -22.05
N GLY A 126 20.57 -3.56 -21.57
CA GLY A 126 19.19 -3.81 -21.14
C GLY A 126 18.76 -2.91 -19.98
N THR A 127 19.62 -2.74 -18.97
CA THR A 127 19.35 -1.86 -17.82
C THR A 127 19.33 -0.38 -18.22
N VAL A 128 20.26 0.06 -19.08
CA VAL A 128 20.31 1.45 -19.56
C VAL A 128 19.08 1.78 -20.40
N ILE A 129 18.70 0.91 -21.34
CA ILE A 129 17.49 1.13 -22.16
C ILE A 129 16.24 1.12 -21.28
N ALA A 130 16.16 0.24 -20.28
CA ALA A 130 15.05 0.26 -19.33
C ALA A 130 15.00 1.57 -18.53
N ALA A 131 16.14 2.08 -18.07
CA ALA A 131 16.21 3.34 -17.33
C ALA A 131 15.71 4.51 -18.19
N ILE A 132 16.17 4.57 -19.45
CA ILE A 132 15.73 5.59 -20.41
C ILE A 132 14.24 5.44 -20.72
N ALA A 133 13.77 4.22 -20.99
CA ALA A 133 12.36 3.97 -21.31
C ALA A 133 11.45 4.34 -20.14
N SER A 134 11.79 3.90 -18.92
CA SER A 134 11.08 4.28 -17.70
C SER A 134 11.10 5.80 -17.52
N PHE A 135 12.25 6.46 -17.69
CA PHE A 135 12.33 7.92 -17.61
C PHE A 135 11.44 8.62 -18.66
N ILE A 136 11.41 8.17 -19.91
CA ILE A 136 10.57 8.76 -20.97
C ILE A 136 9.08 8.55 -20.70
N THR A 137 8.65 7.30 -20.46
CA THR A 137 7.25 6.98 -20.14
C THR A 137 6.75 7.83 -18.97
N LEU A 138 7.66 8.11 -18.04
CA LEU A 138 7.39 8.93 -16.89
C LEU A 138 7.31 10.43 -17.18
N ASN A 139 8.24 10.97 -17.97
CA ASN A 139 8.20 12.39 -18.34
C ASN A 139 6.95 12.72 -19.17
N LEU A 140 6.37 11.73 -19.86
CA LEU A 140 5.07 11.86 -20.50
C LEU A 140 3.90 11.86 -19.50
N ALA A 141 4.09 11.28 -18.30
CA ALA A 141 3.13 11.31 -17.20
C ALA A 141 3.36 12.48 -16.20
N LEU A 142 4.44 13.26 -16.37
CA LEU A 142 4.84 14.37 -15.48
C LEU A 142 3.86 15.54 -15.32
N PRO A 143 2.94 15.87 -16.26
CA PRO A 143 1.97 16.93 -15.99
C PRO A 143 1.12 16.69 -14.73
N ILE A 144 1.17 15.47 -14.16
CA ILE A 144 0.35 15.02 -13.03
C ILE A 144 1.18 14.79 -11.75
N THR A 145 2.52 14.66 -11.79
CA THR A 145 3.26 13.96 -10.70
C THR A 145 4.46 14.68 -10.06
N GLY A 146 4.88 15.87 -10.51
CA GLY A 146 5.90 16.65 -9.81
C GLY A 146 7.35 16.13 -9.96
N ASN A 147 8.28 16.67 -9.15
CA ASN A 147 9.72 16.50 -9.34
C ASN A 147 10.26 15.17 -8.78
N LEU A 148 11.26 14.58 -9.43
CA LEU A 148 11.87 13.31 -8.99
C LEU A 148 12.69 13.50 -7.71
N GLY A 149 12.36 12.73 -6.67
CA GLY A 149 13.13 12.72 -5.42
C GLY A 149 14.49 12.00 -5.54
N PRO A 150 15.45 12.31 -4.66
CA PRO A 150 16.79 11.69 -4.66
C PRO A 150 16.77 10.16 -4.49
N VAL A 151 15.73 9.64 -3.83
CA VAL A 151 15.52 8.20 -3.61
C VAL A 151 15.41 7.44 -4.93
N TYR A 152 14.73 7.99 -5.94
CA TYR A 152 14.63 7.38 -7.26
C TYR A 152 16.01 7.12 -7.87
N TYR A 153 16.87 8.15 -7.88
CA TYR A 153 18.21 8.06 -8.44
C TYR A 153 19.08 7.06 -7.68
N MET A 154 18.99 7.03 -6.35
CA MET A 154 19.70 6.06 -5.53
C MET A 154 19.30 4.61 -5.86
N VAL A 155 18.00 4.34 -6.00
CA VAL A 155 17.51 3.00 -6.36
C VAL A 155 17.92 2.62 -7.78
N VAL A 156 17.82 3.54 -8.74
CA VAL A 156 18.22 3.28 -10.14
C VAL A 156 19.72 2.96 -10.23
N ILE A 157 20.57 3.77 -9.62
CA ILE A 157 22.02 3.60 -9.63
C ILE A 157 22.40 2.32 -8.86
N GLY A 158 21.86 2.16 -7.64
CA GLY A 158 22.12 1.02 -6.79
C GLY A 158 21.72 -0.30 -7.43
N PHE A 159 20.52 -0.37 -8.03
CA PHE A 159 20.07 -1.55 -8.76
C PHE A 159 20.91 -1.81 -10.01
N SER A 160 21.26 -0.78 -10.78
CA SER A 160 22.06 -0.96 -12.00
C SER A 160 23.45 -1.53 -11.68
N ILE A 161 24.14 -0.96 -10.68
CA ILE A 161 25.45 -1.45 -10.23
C ILE A 161 25.31 -2.86 -9.62
N GLY A 162 24.31 -3.05 -8.76
CA GLY A 162 24.04 -4.33 -8.09
C GLY A 162 23.74 -5.46 -9.08
N ASN A 163 22.89 -5.22 -10.08
CA ASN A 163 22.54 -6.22 -11.09
C ASN A 163 23.74 -6.60 -11.95
N VAL A 164 24.53 -5.62 -12.41
CA VAL A 164 25.78 -5.88 -13.13
C VAL A 164 26.76 -6.68 -12.27
N GLY A 165 26.92 -6.31 -11.00
CA GLY A 165 27.80 -7.01 -10.06
C GLY A 165 27.38 -8.46 -9.78
N VAL A 166 26.09 -8.69 -9.51
CA VAL A 166 25.52 -10.01 -9.26
C VAL A 166 25.62 -10.91 -10.49
N VAL A 167 25.32 -10.38 -11.67
CA VAL A 167 25.48 -11.12 -12.92
C VAL A 167 26.95 -11.46 -13.17
N ALA A 168 27.86 -10.49 -13.01
CA ALA A 168 29.30 -10.71 -13.15
C ALA A 168 29.80 -11.82 -12.20
N GLY A 169 29.42 -11.73 -10.93
CA GLY A 169 29.80 -12.69 -9.89
C GLY A 169 29.26 -14.09 -10.16
N THR A 170 27.98 -14.23 -10.50
CA THR A 170 27.38 -15.54 -10.78
C THR A 170 27.97 -16.21 -12.02
N ILE A 171 28.22 -15.44 -13.08
CA ILE A 171 28.90 -15.95 -14.28
C ILE A 171 30.33 -16.38 -13.94
N TYR A 172 31.06 -15.52 -13.24
CA TYR A 172 32.44 -15.80 -12.84
C TYR A 172 32.54 -17.12 -12.06
N MET A 173 31.70 -17.29 -11.04
CA MET A 173 31.63 -18.51 -10.24
C MET A 173 31.23 -19.73 -11.07
N LYS A 174 30.28 -19.59 -12.00
CA LYS A 174 29.84 -20.70 -12.85
C LYS A 174 30.90 -21.13 -13.85
N ILE A 175 31.61 -20.18 -14.47
CA ILE A 175 32.72 -20.48 -15.39
C ILE A 175 33.86 -21.14 -14.63
N LEU A 176 34.27 -20.63 -13.46
CA LEU A 176 35.27 -21.26 -12.61
C LEU A 176 34.92 -22.71 -12.28
N TRP A 177 33.66 -22.96 -11.95
CA TRP A 177 33.20 -24.31 -11.65
C TRP A 177 33.27 -25.24 -12.88
N LEU A 178 32.95 -24.75 -14.07
CA LEU A 178 33.04 -25.52 -15.31
C LEU A 178 34.50 -25.74 -15.75
N THR A 179 35.37 -24.74 -15.61
CA THR A 179 36.79 -24.86 -16.00
C THR A 179 37.57 -25.80 -15.09
N LYS A 180 37.15 -25.99 -13.83
CA LYS A 180 37.69 -27.02 -12.92
C LYS A 180 37.33 -28.46 -13.32
N ARG A 181 36.31 -28.70 -14.14
CA ARG A 181 35.91 -30.04 -14.59
C ARG A 181 36.76 -30.55 -15.77
N THR A 182 36.96 -31.87 -15.86
CA THR A 182 37.65 -32.51 -16.99
C THR A 182 36.79 -32.45 -18.27
N VAL A 183 37.45 -32.41 -19.44
CA VAL A 183 36.82 -32.32 -20.78
C VAL A 183 35.86 -33.50 -21.01
N THR A 184 36.24 -34.70 -20.60
CA THR A 184 35.40 -35.90 -20.67
C THR A 184 34.13 -35.78 -19.83
N ASN A 185 34.22 -35.19 -18.64
CA ASN A 185 33.06 -34.91 -17.79
C ASN A 185 32.18 -33.77 -18.35
N LEU A 186 32.72 -32.89 -19.18
CA LEU A 186 31.97 -31.85 -19.89
C LEU A 186 31.16 -32.43 -21.05
N LEU A 187 31.76 -33.30 -21.86
CA LEU A 187 31.15 -33.91 -23.04
C LEU A 187 30.24 -35.12 -22.72
N GLY A 188 30.53 -35.89 -21.68
CA GLY A 188 29.92 -37.20 -21.41
C GLY A 188 28.40 -37.22 -21.10
N LYS A 189 27.73 -36.07 -21.00
CA LYS A 189 26.28 -35.98 -20.73
C LYS A 189 25.41 -35.64 -21.94
N SER A 190 25.97 -35.26 -23.09
CA SER A 190 25.18 -34.86 -24.28
C SER A 190 24.86 -36.02 -25.23
N TYR A 191 25.59 -37.14 -25.14
CA TYR A 191 25.32 -38.35 -25.92
C TYR A 191 24.28 -39.23 -25.22
N ASN A 192 23.03 -39.05 -25.61
CA ASN A 192 21.89 -39.70 -24.99
C ASN A 192 21.79 -41.19 -25.40
N ARG A 193 22.53 -42.06 -24.70
CA ARG A 193 22.44 -43.54 -24.81
C ARG A 193 21.01 -44.07 -24.53
N ASP A 194 20.15 -43.27 -23.91
CA ASP A 194 18.77 -43.66 -23.56
C ASP A 194 17.77 -43.54 -24.73
N TYR A 195 18.08 -42.77 -25.79
CA TYR A 195 17.24 -42.73 -27.00
C TYR A 195 17.21 -44.09 -27.72
N LEU A 196 18.31 -44.85 -27.67
CA LEU A 196 18.41 -46.17 -28.30
C LEU A 196 17.68 -47.26 -27.52
N LYS A 197 17.50 -47.11 -26.20
CA LYS A 197 16.84 -48.11 -25.34
C LYS A 197 15.31 -48.03 -25.33
N ALA A 198 14.71 -46.94 -25.82
CA ALA A 198 13.28 -46.67 -25.73
C ALA A 198 12.39 -47.40 -26.78
N ARG A 199 12.96 -48.26 -27.63
CA ARG A 199 12.20 -49.01 -28.65
C ARG A 199 11.43 -50.23 -28.09
N LYS A 200 11.60 -50.59 -26.82
CA LYS A 200 10.93 -51.76 -26.22
C LYS A 200 9.46 -51.45 -25.86
N LYS A 201 8.54 -52.07 -26.60
CA LYS A 201 7.07 -51.97 -26.46
C LYS A 201 6.61 -52.66 -25.18
N THR A 202 5.85 -51.97 -24.33
CA THR A 202 5.17 -52.56 -23.15
C THR A 202 3.65 -52.63 -23.39
N PRO A 203 2.95 -53.69 -22.94
CA PRO A 203 1.54 -53.97 -23.27
C PRO A 203 0.54 -52.86 -22.84
N PHE A 204 0.89 -52.03 -21.86
CA PHE A 204 0.11 -50.85 -21.42
C PHE A 204 -0.01 -49.73 -22.49
N THR A 205 0.67 -49.84 -23.64
CA THR A 205 0.60 -48.85 -24.75
C THR A 205 -0.62 -49.01 -25.67
N ARG A 206 -1.44 -50.05 -25.48
CA ARG A 206 -2.59 -50.32 -26.35
C ARG A 206 -3.83 -49.48 -26.05
N ILE A 207 -4.00 -49.00 -24.81
CA ILE A 207 -5.29 -48.46 -24.33
C ILE A 207 -5.44 -46.93 -24.52
N PHE A 208 -4.35 -46.14 -24.53
CA PHE A 208 -4.42 -44.65 -24.51
C PHE A 208 -3.92 -43.93 -25.78
N GLY A 209 -3.92 -44.59 -26.94
CA GLY A 209 -3.81 -43.93 -28.26
C GLY A 209 -2.60 -42.99 -28.53
N LYS A 210 -2.72 -42.17 -29.59
CA LYS A 210 -1.69 -41.23 -30.09
C LYS A 210 -1.35 -40.12 -29.07
N THR A 211 -2.32 -39.67 -28.29
CA THR A 211 -2.19 -38.64 -27.23
C THR A 211 -1.20 -39.03 -26.14
N ARG A 212 -1.15 -40.31 -25.73
CA ARG A 212 -0.09 -40.79 -24.82
C ARG A 212 1.30 -40.68 -25.43
N ARG A 213 1.48 -40.91 -26.74
CA ARG A 213 2.81 -40.77 -27.37
C ARG A 213 3.30 -39.33 -27.28
N TYR A 214 2.42 -38.36 -27.55
CA TYR A 214 2.74 -36.94 -27.44
C TYR A 214 3.00 -36.51 -25.99
N LEU A 215 2.15 -36.91 -25.03
CA LEU A 215 2.36 -36.63 -23.61
C LEU A 215 3.60 -37.31 -23.04
N LEU A 216 3.91 -38.54 -23.46
CA LEU A 216 5.06 -39.30 -22.98
C LEU A 216 6.37 -38.83 -23.65
N LEU A 217 6.31 -38.37 -24.90
CA LEU A 217 7.39 -37.62 -25.56
C LEU A 217 7.61 -36.27 -24.91
N ALA A 218 6.54 -35.52 -24.61
CA ALA A 218 6.61 -34.26 -23.89
C ALA A 218 7.17 -34.46 -22.47
N TYR A 219 6.63 -35.40 -21.70
CA TYR A 219 7.09 -35.76 -20.36
C TYR A 219 8.53 -36.30 -20.36
N LYS A 220 8.92 -37.14 -21.32
CA LYS A 220 10.32 -37.58 -21.44
C LYS A 220 11.24 -36.46 -21.90
N ASN A 221 10.82 -35.56 -22.79
CA ASN A 221 11.58 -34.35 -23.15
C ASN A 221 11.73 -33.41 -21.96
N LEU A 222 10.70 -33.29 -21.13
CA LEU A 222 10.70 -32.58 -19.85
C LEU A 222 11.67 -33.24 -18.86
N LYS A 223 11.66 -34.58 -18.75
CA LYS A 223 12.51 -35.37 -17.85
C LYS A 223 13.97 -35.44 -18.30
N THR A 224 14.25 -35.50 -19.61
CA THR A 224 15.63 -35.45 -20.16
C THR A 224 16.20 -34.04 -20.09
N ARG A 225 15.36 -33.01 -20.21
CA ARG A 225 15.71 -31.61 -19.95
C ARG A 225 15.36 -31.17 -18.52
N LYS A 226 15.53 -32.06 -17.52
CA LYS A 226 15.15 -31.83 -16.11
C LYS A 226 15.58 -30.45 -15.58
N HIS A 227 16.80 -30.02 -15.92
CA HIS A 227 17.32 -28.72 -15.51
C HIS A 227 16.73 -27.53 -16.26
N GLY A 228 16.39 -27.68 -17.55
CA GLY A 228 15.74 -26.61 -18.33
C GLY A 228 14.29 -26.42 -17.90
N PHE A 229 13.56 -27.52 -17.70
CA PHE A 229 12.19 -27.47 -17.23
C PHE A 229 12.08 -26.93 -15.81
N SER A 230 12.87 -27.45 -14.86
CA SER A 230 12.85 -26.97 -13.47
C SER A 230 13.11 -25.46 -13.36
N ARG A 231 13.94 -24.90 -14.24
CA ARG A 231 14.20 -23.45 -14.28
C ARG A 231 13.04 -22.65 -14.88
N ILE A 232 12.43 -23.11 -15.98
CA ILE A 232 11.24 -22.44 -16.56
C ILE A 232 10.08 -22.52 -15.57
N PHE A 233 9.88 -23.68 -14.94
CA PHE A 233 8.88 -23.87 -13.91
C PHE A 233 9.14 -22.97 -12.69
N MET A 234 10.39 -22.84 -12.24
CA MET A 234 10.76 -21.86 -11.19
C MET A 234 10.41 -20.43 -11.61
N ILE A 235 10.84 -19.98 -12.80
CA ILE A 235 10.55 -18.61 -13.28
C ILE A 235 9.04 -18.38 -13.38
N LEU A 236 8.29 -19.33 -13.95
CA LEU A 236 6.84 -19.22 -14.11
C LEU A 236 6.13 -19.21 -12.74
N SER A 237 6.49 -20.15 -11.85
CA SER A 237 5.97 -20.19 -10.49
C SER A 237 6.20 -18.86 -9.78
N LEU A 238 7.38 -18.29 -9.94
CA LEU A 238 7.78 -17.06 -9.29
C LEU A 238 7.03 -15.84 -9.85
N ILE A 239 6.82 -15.77 -11.17
CA ILE A 239 5.94 -14.76 -11.80
C ILE A 239 4.51 -14.91 -11.29
N CYS A 240 3.98 -16.14 -11.26
CA CYS A 240 2.63 -16.41 -10.75
C CYS A 240 2.50 -16.05 -9.27
N THR A 241 3.52 -16.30 -8.44
CA THR A 241 3.55 -15.87 -7.05
C THR A 241 3.48 -14.34 -6.95
N ILE A 242 4.24 -13.59 -7.74
CA ILE A 242 4.17 -12.11 -7.70
C ILE A 242 2.80 -11.61 -8.11
N VAL A 243 2.31 -12.04 -9.28
CA VAL A 243 1.02 -11.58 -9.78
C VAL A 243 -0.08 -11.97 -8.79
N GLY A 244 0.01 -13.18 -8.23
CA GLY A 244 -0.85 -13.65 -7.16
C GLY A 244 -0.78 -12.75 -5.92
N THR A 245 0.40 -12.47 -5.40
CA THR A 245 0.60 -11.63 -4.21
C THR A 245 0.10 -10.21 -4.42
N VAL A 246 0.39 -9.58 -5.56
CA VAL A 246 -0.11 -8.23 -5.89
C VAL A 246 -1.64 -8.24 -5.95
N PHE A 247 -2.22 -9.21 -6.66
CA PHE A 247 -3.67 -9.32 -6.77
C PHE A 247 -4.31 -9.54 -5.40
N THR A 248 -3.83 -10.51 -4.61
CA THR A 248 -4.35 -10.77 -3.27
C THR A 248 -4.16 -9.58 -2.33
N ALA A 249 -3.03 -8.87 -2.41
CA ALA A 249 -2.78 -7.69 -1.60
C ALA A 249 -3.79 -6.58 -1.94
N SER A 250 -4.06 -6.32 -3.22
CA SER A 250 -5.08 -5.34 -3.61
C SER A 250 -6.48 -5.71 -3.08
N PHE A 251 -6.85 -7.00 -3.08
CA PHE A 251 -8.11 -7.46 -2.48
C PHE A 251 -8.14 -7.30 -0.97
N VAL A 252 -7.07 -7.68 -0.28
CA VAL A 252 -6.99 -7.55 1.19
C VAL A 252 -7.02 -6.08 1.59
N ILE A 253 -6.18 -5.25 0.98
CA ILE A 253 -6.15 -3.80 1.22
C ILE A 253 -7.52 -3.18 0.98
N GLY A 254 -8.16 -3.47 -0.17
CA GLY A 254 -9.49 -2.95 -0.49
C GLY A 254 -10.58 -3.45 0.48
N GLY A 255 -10.51 -4.71 0.91
CA GLY A 255 -11.44 -5.29 1.89
C GLY A 255 -11.25 -4.70 3.29
N THR A 256 -10.00 -4.57 3.73
CA THR A 256 -9.61 -3.98 5.01
C THR A 256 -10.03 -2.51 5.08
N TYR A 257 -9.77 -1.70 4.05
CA TYR A 257 -10.23 -0.31 4.02
C TYR A 257 -11.74 -0.19 4.07
N LYS A 258 -12.47 -0.99 3.28
CA LYS A 258 -13.93 -1.00 3.36
C LYS A 258 -14.42 -1.40 4.74
N SER A 259 -13.75 -2.34 5.40
CA SER A 259 -14.08 -2.72 6.77
C SER A 259 -13.82 -1.57 7.74
N PHE A 260 -12.67 -0.90 7.68
CA PHE A 260 -12.37 0.25 8.53
C PHE A 260 -13.35 1.40 8.33
N LEU A 261 -13.66 1.73 7.08
CA LEU A 261 -14.67 2.75 6.75
C LEU A 261 -16.03 2.39 7.35
N ARG A 262 -16.47 1.15 7.13
CA ARG A 262 -17.74 0.66 7.63
C ARG A 262 -17.78 0.65 9.15
N ASN A 263 -16.74 0.16 9.81
CA ASN A 263 -16.61 0.11 11.26
C ASN A 263 -16.59 1.52 11.86
N GLY A 264 -15.83 2.43 11.25
CA GLY A 264 -15.82 3.86 11.56
C GLY A 264 -17.13 4.59 11.25
N MET A 265 -18.07 4.00 10.51
CA MET A 265 -19.43 4.51 10.30
C MET A 265 -20.48 3.74 11.13
N GLY A 266 -20.05 2.80 11.99
CA GLY A 266 -20.91 2.04 12.89
C GLY A 266 -21.10 0.56 12.59
N GLY A 267 -20.23 -0.03 11.78
CA GLY A 267 -20.05 -1.48 11.64
C GLY A 267 -21.05 -2.18 10.72
N ASP A 268 -20.96 -3.52 10.70
CA ASP A 268 -21.82 -4.40 9.89
C ASP A 268 -23.26 -4.51 10.40
N LYS A 269 -23.50 -4.06 11.63
CA LYS A 269 -24.77 -4.18 12.31
C LYS A 269 -25.83 -3.22 11.76
N TYR A 270 -25.42 -2.14 11.10
CA TYR A 270 -26.30 -1.09 10.60
C TYR A 270 -25.96 -0.77 9.14
N GLN A 271 -26.99 -0.61 8.31
CA GLN A 271 -26.81 -0.50 6.86
C GLN A 271 -26.71 0.94 6.38
N ALA A 272 -27.23 1.87 7.16
CA ALA A 272 -27.32 3.27 6.82
C ALA A 272 -27.16 4.13 8.06
N THR A 273 -26.25 5.11 7.96
CA THR A 273 -26.08 6.14 8.99
C THR A 273 -26.67 7.43 8.45
N VAL A 274 -27.48 8.11 9.25
CA VAL A 274 -28.06 9.41 8.92
C VAL A 274 -27.50 10.47 9.84
N ILE A 275 -27.37 11.70 9.34
CA ILE A 275 -27.01 12.87 10.13
C ILE A 275 -28.23 13.75 10.22
N ILE A 276 -28.58 14.16 11.42
CA ILE A 276 -29.68 15.06 11.74
C ILE A 276 -29.06 16.33 12.31
N GLY A 277 -29.38 17.49 11.74
CA GLY A 277 -28.87 18.76 12.25
C GLY A 277 -29.21 19.91 11.32
N HIS A 278 -28.70 21.09 11.64
CA HIS A 278 -28.82 22.24 10.74
C HIS A 278 -28.12 21.96 9.40
N GLU A 279 -28.65 22.51 8.31
CA GLU A 279 -28.15 22.28 6.95
C GLU A 279 -26.64 22.55 6.83
N ASP A 280 -26.15 23.65 7.40
CA ASP A 280 -24.72 23.96 7.43
C ASP A 280 -23.86 22.88 8.11
N ILE A 281 -24.29 22.38 9.27
CA ILE A 281 -23.57 21.35 10.04
C ILE A 281 -23.56 20.03 9.28
N THR A 282 -24.74 19.58 8.83
CA THR A 282 -24.85 18.33 8.08
C THR A 282 -24.09 18.38 6.77
N THR A 283 -24.07 19.54 6.08
CA THR A 283 -23.26 19.73 4.87
C THR A 283 -21.77 19.67 5.17
N GLY A 284 -21.31 20.34 6.24
CA GLY A 284 -19.92 20.28 6.67
C GLY A 284 -19.45 18.85 6.98
N ILE A 285 -20.26 18.08 7.71
CA ILE A 285 -19.96 16.66 8.01
C ILE A 285 -19.97 15.82 6.73
N MET A 286 -20.96 15.99 5.85
CA MET A 286 -21.00 15.26 4.57
C MET A 286 -19.78 15.57 3.72
N ASP A 287 -19.38 16.83 3.63
CA ASP A 287 -18.19 17.24 2.89
C ASP A 287 -16.90 16.72 3.54
N ALA A 288 -16.88 16.57 4.87
CA ALA A 288 -15.78 15.93 5.58
C ALA A 288 -15.68 14.43 5.28
N TYR A 289 -16.80 13.70 5.16
CA TYR A 289 -16.77 12.31 4.66
C TYR A 289 -16.38 12.25 3.18
N LYS A 290 -16.81 13.23 2.37
CA LYS A 290 -16.44 13.30 0.95
C LYS A 290 -14.96 13.57 0.74
N SER A 291 -14.33 14.36 1.60
CA SER A 291 -12.91 14.68 1.48
C SER A 291 -12.02 13.42 1.55
N PHE A 292 -12.54 12.32 2.13
CA PHE A 292 -11.87 11.02 2.14
C PHE A 292 -11.60 10.43 0.76
N TYR A 293 -12.51 10.67 -0.20
CA TYR A 293 -12.42 10.11 -1.55
C TYR A 293 -12.34 11.17 -2.64
N ILE A 294 -12.74 12.42 -2.37
CA ILE A 294 -12.59 13.59 -3.24
C ILE A 294 -11.71 14.62 -2.53
N PRO A 295 -10.41 14.63 -2.84
CA PRO A 295 -9.43 15.51 -2.19
C PRO A 295 -9.65 17.01 -2.37
N SER A 296 -10.46 17.41 -3.36
CA SER A 296 -10.76 18.82 -3.62
C SER A 296 -11.89 19.37 -2.76
N VAL A 297 -12.55 18.53 -1.96
CA VAL A 297 -13.62 18.95 -1.06
C VAL A 297 -13.00 19.37 0.27
N ASN A 298 -13.07 20.66 0.56
CA ASN A 298 -12.70 21.19 1.87
C ASN A 298 -13.97 21.35 2.70
N PRO A 299 -14.11 20.62 3.82
CA PRO A 299 -15.28 20.77 4.66
C PRO A 299 -15.32 22.18 5.27
N SER A 300 -16.48 22.82 5.19
CA SER A 300 -16.72 24.12 5.80
C SER A 300 -17.70 23.94 6.96
N PHE A 301 -17.29 24.36 8.15
CA PHE A 301 -18.14 24.33 9.34
C PHE A 301 -18.51 25.75 9.76
N PRO A 302 -19.78 26.01 10.11
CA PRO A 302 -20.15 27.27 10.74
C PRO A 302 -19.58 27.34 12.16
N ASN A 303 -19.42 28.56 12.69
CA ASN A 303 -19.14 28.75 14.11
C ASN A 303 -20.43 28.47 14.92
N ALA A 304 -20.66 27.19 15.21
CA ALA A 304 -21.91 26.70 15.77
C ALA A 304 -22.10 27.06 17.25
N THR A 305 -20.99 27.24 17.97
CA THR A 305 -20.94 27.40 19.43
C THR A 305 -21.49 28.74 19.89
N ASN A 306 -21.40 29.76 19.04
CA ASN A 306 -21.86 31.13 19.33
C ASN A 306 -23.31 31.42 18.91
N ASN A 307 -24.05 30.42 18.40
CA ASN A 307 -25.38 30.67 17.84
C ASN A 307 -26.39 29.57 18.15
N SER A 308 -27.43 29.92 18.91
CA SER A 308 -28.48 29.00 19.35
C SER A 308 -29.32 28.43 18.20
N ILE A 309 -29.20 28.94 16.97
CA ILE A 309 -29.90 28.33 15.80
C ILE A 309 -29.40 26.92 15.50
N TYR A 310 -28.21 26.55 15.97
CA TYR A 310 -27.63 25.23 15.80
C TYR A 310 -27.96 24.28 16.96
N GLU A 311 -28.55 24.77 18.06
CA GLU A 311 -28.88 23.98 19.23
C GLU A 311 -30.08 23.07 18.98
N MET A 312 -29.96 21.81 19.39
CA MET A 312 -30.99 20.77 19.25
C MET A 312 -31.50 20.35 20.62
N ASN A 313 -32.80 20.50 20.84
CA ASN A 313 -33.49 19.92 22.00
C ASN A 313 -33.68 18.40 21.82
N THR A 314 -32.73 17.62 22.32
CA THR A 314 -32.71 16.17 22.16
C THR A 314 -33.87 15.48 22.88
N THR A 315 -34.38 16.06 23.97
CA THR A 315 -35.47 15.49 24.76
C THR A 315 -36.78 15.47 23.98
N LEU A 316 -37.12 16.57 23.31
CA LEU A 316 -38.31 16.68 22.48
C LEU A 316 -38.26 15.72 21.27
N PHE A 317 -37.09 15.59 20.65
CA PHE A 317 -36.88 14.67 19.55
C PHE A 317 -36.98 13.20 20.00
N ASN A 318 -36.32 12.82 21.10
CA ASN A 318 -36.38 11.47 21.66
C ASN A 318 -37.79 11.04 22.08
N GLN A 319 -38.61 11.96 22.60
CA GLN A 319 -40.00 11.66 22.97
C GLN A 319 -40.90 11.38 21.77
N SER A 320 -40.59 11.96 20.61
CA SER A 320 -41.38 11.81 19.39
C SER A 320 -40.89 10.68 18.48
N LEU A 321 -39.81 10.01 18.85
CA LEU A 321 -39.18 8.90 18.11
C LEU A 321 -39.85 7.53 18.29
N VAL A 322 -40.95 7.44 19.02
CA VAL A 322 -41.68 6.17 19.26
C VAL A 322 -42.07 5.47 17.94
N GLU A 323 -42.23 6.22 16.85
CA GLU A 323 -42.55 5.70 15.53
C GLU A 323 -41.35 5.05 14.80
N PHE A 324 -40.13 5.25 15.29
CA PHE A 324 -38.88 4.76 14.70
C PHE A 324 -38.18 3.73 15.58
N GLU A 325 -38.84 2.59 15.85
CA GLU A 325 -38.30 1.50 16.70
C GLU A 325 -36.91 0.99 16.26
N THR A 326 -36.51 1.24 15.01
CA THR A 326 -35.24 0.81 14.42
C THR A 326 -34.12 1.86 14.47
N LEU A 327 -34.39 3.06 14.98
CA LEU A 327 -33.42 4.17 14.96
C LEU A 327 -32.67 4.26 16.29
N GLN A 328 -31.37 4.00 16.24
CA GLN A 328 -30.46 4.30 17.35
C GLN A 328 -29.84 5.67 17.10
N LEU A 329 -29.90 6.56 18.10
CA LEU A 329 -29.33 7.90 18.01
C LEU A 329 -28.12 8.08 18.94
N ASP A 330 -27.15 8.82 18.42
CA ASP A 330 -25.99 9.32 19.11
C ASP A 330 -25.91 10.84 18.92
N TRP A 331 -26.24 11.57 19.98
CA TRP A 331 -26.21 13.03 19.98
C TRP A 331 -24.79 13.54 20.20
N ARG A 332 -24.35 14.46 19.34
CA ARG A 332 -22.99 14.98 19.32
C ARG A 332 -22.95 16.49 19.32
N ILE A 333 -21.84 17.00 19.85
CA ILE A 333 -21.39 18.36 19.61
C ILE A 333 -20.31 18.27 18.54
N VAL A 334 -20.43 19.08 17.50
CA VAL A 334 -19.48 19.16 16.41
C VAL A 334 -18.96 20.58 16.36
N ASP A 335 -17.66 20.74 16.54
CA ASP A 335 -16.97 22.01 16.38
C ASP A 335 -15.74 21.85 15.48
N TYR A 336 -15.30 22.94 14.87
CA TYR A 336 -14.10 22.96 14.03
C TYR A 336 -13.12 23.99 14.58
N CYS A 337 -12.03 23.51 15.18
CA CYS A 337 -11.08 24.36 15.88
C CYS A 337 -9.63 23.97 15.61
N GLU A 338 -8.71 24.89 15.93
CA GLU A 338 -7.27 24.61 15.94
C GLU A 338 -6.93 23.82 17.20
N ILE A 339 -6.23 22.71 17.02
CA ILE A 339 -5.65 21.90 18.08
C ILE A 339 -4.14 22.05 18.05
N GLU A 340 -3.51 21.99 19.23
CA GLU A 340 -2.07 22.16 19.40
C GLU A 340 -1.48 20.95 20.13
N GLU A 341 -0.32 20.51 19.69
CA GLU A 341 0.46 19.49 20.39
C GLU A 341 1.10 20.09 21.65
N GLU A 342 0.86 19.46 22.80
CA GLU A 342 1.64 19.70 23.99
C GLU A 342 2.73 18.61 24.12
N GLN A 343 3.98 19.08 24.13
CA GLN A 343 5.16 18.23 24.16
C GLN A 343 5.23 17.34 25.41
N GLY A 344 5.76 16.14 25.21
CA GLY A 344 6.05 15.19 26.27
C GLY A 344 7.49 15.28 26.76
N TYR A 345 7.75 14.74 27.95
CA TYR A 345 9.10 14.66 28.52
C TYR A 345 9.39 13.23 28.97
N ILE A 346 10.48 12.64 28.49
CA ILE A 346 11.00 11.35 28.98
C ILE A 346 12.33 11.60 29.71
N ILE A 347 12.57 10.85 30.78
CA ILE A 347 13.90 10.83 31.42
C ILE A 347 14.73 9.73 30.76
N ASP A 348 15.82 10.11 30.11
CA ASP A 348 16.79 9.16 29.56
C ASP A 348 17.42 8.35 30.71
N GLY A 349 17.18 7.05 30.75
CA GLY A 349 17.69 6.17 31.80
C GLY A 349 19.22 6.07 31.87
N SER A 350 19.94 6.50 30.83
CA SER A 350 21.40 6.47 30.78
C SER A 350 22.07 7.76 31.25
N THR A 351 21.48 8.92 30.94
CA THR A 351 22.04 10.24 31.28
C THR A 351 21.29 10.94 32.43
N GLY A 352 20.06 10.51 32.75
CA GLY A 352 19.17 11.17 33.69
C GLY A 352 18.64 12.52 33.21
N GLN A 353 18.89 12.89 31.94
CA GLN A 353 18.41 14.14 31.36
C GLN A 353 16.99 13.99 30.81
N TYR A 354 16.25 15.10 30.78
CA TYR A 354 14.95 15.16 30.12
C TYR A 354 15.15 15.28 28.61
N GLU A 355 14.53 14.37 27.87
CA GLU A 355 14.37 14.43 26.43
C GLU A 355 12.96 14.92 26.11
N THR A 356 12.86 15.98 25.31
CA THR A 356 11.59 16.54 24.82
C THR A 356 11.10 15.72 23.63
N ILE A 357 9.83 15.35 23.63
CA ILE A 357 9.17 14.67 22.53
C ILE A 357 8.09 15.58 21.95
N GLY A 358 8.16 15.82 20.64
CA GLY A 358 7.25 16.69 19.91
C GLY A 358 7.84 18.01 19.46
N ASP A 359 7.06 18.79 18.73
CA ASP A 359 7.53 20.02 18.08
C ASP A 359 6.48 21.14 18.04
N HIS A 360 5.59 21.19 19.04
CA HIS A 360 4.51 22.19 19.15
C HIS A 360 3.67 22.32 17.86
N ARG A 361 3.39 21.18 17.22
CA ARG A 361 2.66 21.14 15.96
C ARG A 361 1.22 21.60 16.17
N LYS A 362 0.62 22.15 15.12
CA LYS A 362 -0.77 22.61 15.10
C LYS A 362 -1.49 22.04 13.90
N ALA A 363 -2.78 21.76 14.06
CA ALA A 363 -3.66 21.40 12.97
C ALA A 363 -5.07 21.89 13.25
N SER A 364 -5.86 22.10 12.19
CA SER A 364 -7.30 22.27 12.31
C SER A 364 -7.99 20.92 12.25
N ALA A 365 -8.86 20.63 13.20
CA ALA A 365 -9.56 19.35 13.29
C ALA A 365 -11.04 19.55 13.59
N ILE A 366 -11.85 18.56 13.20
CA ILE A 366 -13.23 18.46 13.67
C ILE A 366 -13.21 17.81 15.04
N VAL A 367 -13.71 18.50 16.06
CA VAL A 367 -13.81 17.99 17.42
C VAL A 367 -15.24 17.57 17.70
N PHE A 368 -15.39 16.29 18.04
CA PHE A 368 -16.65 15.65 18.40
C PHE A 368 -16.73 15.49 19.91
N GLY A 369 -17.72 16.14 20.51
CA GLY A 369 -18.19 15.82 21.85
C GLY A 369 -19.19 14.68 21.76
N VAL A 370 -18.82 13.49 22.22
CA VAL A 370 -19.64 12.28 22.15
C VAL A 370 -20.02 11.79 23.54
N ASN A 371 -21.12 11.03 23.60
CA ASN A 371 -21.45 10.26 24.79
C ASN A 371 -20.97 8.81 24.59
N PRO A 372 -20.01 8.31 25.40
CA PRO A 372 -19.44 6.97 25.23
C PRO A 372 -20.47 5.84 25.30
N SER A 373 -21.62 6.07 25.96
CA SER A 373 -22.68 5.07 26.09
C SER A 373 -23.59 4.96 24.86
N THR A 374 -23.61 5.98 23.99
CA THR A 374 -24.46 6.02 22.79
C THR A 374 -23.68 5.97 21.49
N VAL A 375 -22.38 6.28 21.51
CA VAL A 375 -21.52 6.24 20.32
C VAL A 375 -21.50 4.83 19.73
N PHE A 376 -21.85 4.74 18.45
CA PHE A 376 -21.94 3.46 17.75
C PHE A 376 -20.73 3.16 16.87
N ASN A 377 -19.78 4.10 16.73
CA ASN A 377 -18.55 3.85 15.99
C ASN A 377 -17.78 2.71 16.65
N GLU A 378 -17.48 1.67 15.87
CA GLU A 378 -16.65 0.56 16.30
C GLU A 378 -15.24 0.80 15.76
N TRP A 379 -14.33 1.31 16.57
CA TRP A 379 -12.94 1.48 16.14
C TRP A 379 -12.14 0.21 16.47
N ASP A 380 -11.43 -0.32 15.47
CA ASP A 380 -10.79 -1.64 15.52
C ASP A 380 -9.66 -1.78 16.58
N ASP A 381 -9.17 -0.68 17.16
CA ASP A 381 -8.19 -0.70 18.26
C ASP A 381 -8.82 -0.98 19.65
N GLY A 382 -10.12 -1.34 19.70
CA GLY A 382 -10.77 -1.91 20.90
C GLY A 382 -10.95 -0.96 22.09
N ASN A 383 -10.57 0.31 21.94
CA ASN A 383 -10.52 1.30 23.01
C ASN A 383 -11.60 2.40 22.90
N THR A 384 -12.81 2.07 22.46
CA THR A 384 -14.00 2.88 22.86
C THR A 384 -14.09 3.02 24.39
N ILE A 385 -13.47 2.08 25.11
CA ILE A 385 -13.35 2.00 26.57
C ILE A 385 -12.63 3.21 27.18
N ASN A 386 -11.73 3.90 26.46
CA ASN A 386 -10.93 4.96 27.09
C ASN A 386 -11.68 6.30 27.24
N LEU A 387 -12.73 6.56 26.45
CA LEU A 387 -13.57 7.77 26.63
C LEU A 387 -14.39 7.77 27.92
N ILE A 388 -14.30 6.71 28.74
CA ILE A 388 -14.88 6.68 30.09
C ILE A 388 -14.18 7.69 31.00
N ASP A 389 -12.88 7.93 30.79
CA ASP A 389 -12.15 8.95 31.53
C ASP A 389 -12.28 10.28 30.80
N ASN A 390 -13.05 11.21 31.37
CA ASN A 390 -13.30 12.56 30.87
C ASN A 390 -12.04 13.32 30.40
N THR A 391 -10.86 13.01 30.94
CA THR A 391 -9.61 13.70 30.59
C THR A 391 -8.87 13.13 29.39
N THR A 392 -9.45 12.13 28.73
CA THR A 392 -8.84 11.46 27.58
C THR A 392 -9.60 11.73 26.30
N LEU A 393 -8.87 11.78 25.20
CA LEU A 393 -9.43 11.93 23.86
C LEU A 393 -8.97 10.79 22.95
N ILE A 394 -9.75 10.58 21.90
CA ILE A 394 -9.41 9.72 20.78
C ILE A 394 -9.05 10.62 19.61
N VAL A 395 -7.87 10.44 19.03
CA VAL A 395 -7.45 11.17 17.83
C VAL A 395 -7.63 10.31 16.58
N GLY A 396 -8.08 10.95 15.51
CA GLY A 396 -7.96 10.39 14.17
C GLY A 396 -6.49 10.17 13.81
N ASP A 397 -6.26 9.21 12.92
CA ASP A 397 -4.94 8.73 12.58
C ASP A 397 -4.08 9.73 11.79
N SER A 398 -4.69 10.71 11.11
CA SER A 398 -3.93 11.82 10.52
C SER A 398 -3.43 12.81 11.57
N ILE A 399 -4.24 13.14 12.58
CA ILE A 399 -3.76 13.91 13.74
C ILE A 399 -2.65 13.14 14.45
N ALA A 400 -2.87 11.86 14.75
CA ALA A 400 -1.87 11.03 15.42
C ALA A 400 -0.57 10.95 14.62
N GLY A 401 -0.64 10.67 13.32
CA GLY A 401 0.53 10.46 12.49
C GLY A 401 1.34 11.71 12.18
N LEU A 402 0.71 12.89 12.20
CA LEU A 402 1.36 14.15 11.88
C LEU A 402 1.78 14.94 13.11
N MET A 403 0.96 14.95 14.16
CA MET A 403 1.18 15.77 15.36
C MET A 403 1.78 15.00 16.53
N ILE A 404 1.69 13.67 16.57
CA ILE A 404 1.99 12.90 17.77
C ILE A 404 3.04 11.82 17.48
N ASP A 405 4.23 11.99 18.05
CA ASP A 405 5.30 10.99 17.96
C ASP A 405 5.07 9.86 18.98
N ASN A 406 4.52 10.18 20.15
CA ASN A 406 4.24 9.21 21.20
C ASN A 406 3.01 9.58 22.07
N ILE A 407 1.93 8.84 21.87
CA ILE A 407 0.63 8.97 22.57
C ILE A 407 0.76 8.88 24.10
N ALA A 408 1.74 8.14 24.62
CA ALA A 408 1.89 7.93 26.07
C ALA A 408 2.47 9.14 26.81
N TYR A 409 3.18 10.03 26.12
CA TYR A 409 3.90 11.16 26.74
C TYR A 409 3.38 12.52 26.31
N GLN A 410 2.68 12.59 25.17
CA GLN A 410 2.21 13.84 24.58
C GLN A 410 0.73 14.03 24.81
N LYS A 411 0.30 15.29 24.76
CA LYS A 411 -1.10 15.69 24.92
C LYS A 411 -1.55 16.53 23.74
N VAL A 412 -2.86 16.66 23.59
CA VAL A 412 -3.45 17.60 22.64
C VAL A 412 -4.14 18.69 23.44
N LYS A 413 -3.85 19.93 23.06
CA LYS A 413 -4.42 21.13 23.62
C LYS A 413 -5.55 21.62 22.72
N ILE A 414 -6.74 21.76 23.29
CA ILE A 414 -7.98 22.20 22.62
C ILE A 414 -8.52 23.35 23.45
N MET A 415 -8.79 24.51 22.84
CA MET A 415 -9.32 25.71 23.54
C MET A 415 -8.57 26.09 24.83
N ASN A 416 -7.23 25.98 24.80
CA ASN A 416 -6.33 26.20 25.94
C ASN A 416 -6.27 25.12 27.02
N GLU A 417 -7.03 24.05 26.91
CA GLU A 417 -7.04 22.93 27.84
C GLU A 417 -6.33 21.71 27.27
N SER A 418 -5.67 20.96 28.14
CA SER A 418 -4.77 19.89 27.75
C SER A 418 -5.34 18.52 28.08
N TYR A 419 -5.40 17.65 27.07
CA TYR A 419 -6.06 16.35 27.15
C TYR A 419 -5.09 15.21 26.84
N ASN A 420 -5.20 14.13 27.61
CA ASN A 420 -4.41 12.93 27.38
C ASN A 420 -4.92 12.20 26.14
N ILE A 421 -4.03 11.58 25.39
CA ILE A 421 -4.41 10.82 24.20
C ILE A 421 -4.64 9.37 24.61
N GLY A 422 -5.91 8.95 24.64
CA GLY A 422 -6.30 7.61 25.07
C GLY A 422 -6.21 6.56 23.96
N ALA A 423 -6.44 6.96 22.71
CA ALA A 423 -6.32 6.08 21.55
C ALA A 423 -6.13 6.85 20.25
N ARG A 424 -5.59 6.14 19.24
CA ARG A 424 -5.60 6.52 17.83
C ARG A 424 -6.63 5.66 17.12
N VAL A 425 -7.37 6.23 16.18
CA VAL A 425 -8.34 5.48 15.37
C VAL A 425 -8.18 5.80 13.89
N PHE A 426 -8.38 4.79 13.04
CA PHE A 426 -8.53 5.03 11.61
C PHE A 426 -9.89 5.69 11.36
N ASP A 427 -9.88 6.96 10.99
CA ASP A 427 -11.11 7.70 10.76
C ASP A 427 -11.18 8.25 9.33
N SER A 428 -12.39 8.13 8.79
CA SER A 428 -12.71 8.55 7.43
C SER A 428 -13.11 10.02 7.36
N ILE A 429 -13.66 10.56 8.45
CA ILE A 429 -14.12 11.94 8.44
C ILE A 429 -12.93 12.90 8.37
N ALA A 430 -13.02 13.88 7.47
CA ALA A 430 -11.97 14.86 7.20
C ALA A 430 -10.58 14.22 7.02
N ASN A 431 -10.47 13.08 6.33
CA ASN A 431 -9.20 12.36 6.17
C ASN A 431 -8.51 11.97 7.49
N GLY A 432 -9.24 11.79 8.58
CA GLY A 432 -8.66 11.48 9.90
C GLY A 432 -8.19 12.72 10.67
N PHE A 433 -8.56 13.92 10.23
CA PHE A 433 -8.43 15.18 10.99
C PHE A 433 -9.61 15.37 11.95
N SER A 434 -9.78 14.40 12.84
CA SER A 434 -10.87 14.35 13.81
C SER A 434 -10.34 14.10 15.21
N VAL A 435 -11.06 14.59 16.20
CA VAL A 435 -10.83 14.32 17.63
C VAL A 435 -12.18 13.99 18.26
N TYR A 436 -12.22 12.96 19.11
CA TYR A 436 -13.39 12.61 19.89
C TYR A 436 -13.06 12.75 21.38
N MET A 437 -13.93 13.42 22.12
CA MET A 437 -13.83 13.60 23.56
C MET A 437 -15.21 13.51 24.19
N HIS A 438 -15.27 13.44 25.52
CA HIS A 438 -16.55 13.40 26.22
C HIS A 438 -17.34 14.70 25.97
N ALA A 439 -18.64 14.58 25.69
CA ALA A 439 -19.48 15.74 25.37
C ALA A 439 -19.52 16.79 26.50
N SER A 440 -19.45 16.37 27.76
CA SER A 440 -19.42 17.32 28.90
C SER A 440 -18.18 18.21 28.89
N GLU A 441 -17.03 17.66 28.54
CA GLU A 441 -15.75 18.37 28.54
C GLU A 441 -15.73 19.39 27.41
N LEU A 442 -16.16 18.99 26.21
CA LEU A 442 -16.26 19.91 25.09
C LEU A 442 -17.25 21.05 25.36
N ARG A 443 -18.35 20.79 26.10
CA ARG A 443 -19.26 21.86 26.55
C ARG A 443 -18.59 22.82 27.52
N GLU A 444 -17.85 22.29 28.48
CA GLU A 444 -17.15 23.10 29.47
C GLU A 444 -16.11 24.00 28.80
N SER A 445 -15.26 23.45 27.93
CA SER A 445 -14.24 24.22 27.20
C SER A 445 -14.83 25.29 26.27
N LEU A 446 -16.05 25.07 25.77
CA LEU A 446 -16.75 26.00 24.87
C LEU A 446 -17.79 26.89 25.57
N GLU A 447 -17.90 26.80 26.91
CA GLU A 447 -18.88 27.54 27.72
C GLU A 447 -20.34 27.36 27.23
N LEU A 448 -20.69 26.14 26.78
CA LEU A 448 -22.00 25.82 26.20
C LEU A 448 -23.04 25.42 27.27
N ASN A 449 -24.32 25.52 26.90
CA ASN A 449 -25.43 24.99 27.69
C ASN A 449 -25.22 23.48 27.96
N PRO A 450 -25.44 22.98 29.21
CA PRO A 450 -25.35 21.56 29.54
C PRO A 450 -26.18 20.61 28.66
N GLU A 451 -27.25 21.10 28.04
CA GLU A 451 -28.10 20.32 27.12
C GLU A 451 -27.74 20.51 25.64
N PHE A 452 -26.72 21.31 25.33
CA PHE A 452 -26.36 21.66 23.95
C PHE A 452 -25.87 20.44 23.18
N PHE A 453 -26.50 20.21 22.04
CA PHE A 453 -26.05 19.35 20.95
C PHE A 453 -26.40 20.06 19.63
N ASN A 454 -25.60 19.87 18.59
CA ASN A 454 -25.87 20.49 17.28
C ASN A 454 -25.95 19.48 16.13
N CYS A 455 -25.81 18.19 16.46
CA CYS A 455 -25.89 17.11 15.51
C CYS A 455 -26.37 15.82 16.19
N GLY A 456 -27.21 15.05 15.51
CA GLY A 456 -27.57 13.69 15.85
C GLY A 456 -27.08 12.73 14.77
N PHE A 457 -26.33 11.71 15.15
CA PHE A 457 -26.00 10.61 14.27
C PHE A 457 -26.98 9.48 14.52
N GLY A 458 -27.67 9.02 13.48
CA GLY A 458 -28.68 7.97 13.57
C GLY A 458 -28.31 6.75 12.77
N GLN A 459 -28.62 5.56 13.26
CA GLN A 459 -28.44 4.32 12.52
C GLN A 459 -29.78 3.66 12.21
N LEU A 460 -29.96 3.28 10.94
CA LEU A 460 -31.13 2.57 10.44
C LEU A 460 -30.76 1.11 10.12
N THR A 461 -31.59 0.17 10.58
CA THR A 461 -31.38 -1.27 10.40
C THR A 461 -32.05 -1.85 9.14
N THR A 462 -32.69 -1.02 8.32
CA THR A 462 -33.51 -1.46 7.18
C THR A 462 -32.68 -1.89 5.97
N ILE A 463 -33.10 -2.98 5.30
CA ILE A 463 -32.37 -3.60 4.17
C ILE A 463 -32.80 -3.09 2.78
N ASP A 464 -34.05 -2.63 2.64
CA ASP A 464 -34.58 -2.17 1.36
C ASP A 464 -34.22 -0.69 1.11
N GLN A 465 -33.53 -0.39 0.01
CA GLN A 465 -33.15 0.98 -0.36
C GLN A 465 -34.34 1.91 -0.55
N ALA A 466 -35.46 1.41 -1.06
CA ALA A 466 -36.66 2.23 -1.25
C ALA A 466 -37.28 2.61 0.10
N LEU A 467 -37.30 1.65 1.04
CA LEU A 467 -37.78 1.89 2.40
C LEU A 467 -36.81 2.78 3.19
N LEU A 468 -35.50 2.63 2.95
CA LEU A 468 -34.48 3.48 3.55
C LEU A 468 -34.69 4.95 3.16
N GLN A 469 -34.84 5.25 1.86
CA GLN A 469 -35.08 6.63 1.42
C GLN A 469 -36.38 7.18 2.01
N TYR A 470 -37.46 6.39 2.03
CA TYR A 470 -38.71 6.79 2.67
C TYR A 470 -38.54 7.10 4.17
N GLN A 471 -37.78 6.28 4.90
CA GLN A 471 -37.47 6.53 6.31
C GLN A 471 -36.62 7.80 6.50
N VAL A 472 -35.66 8.06 5.62
CA VAL A 472 -34.86 9.29 5.62
C VAL A 472 -35.76 10.51 5.38
N ASP A 473 -36.65 10.46 4.39
CA ASP A 473 -37.58 11.55 4.09
C ASP A 473 -38.54 11.81 5.27
N LEU A 474 -39.05 10.75 5.90
CA LEU A 474 -39.91 10.87 7.09
C LEU A 474 -39.15 11.47 8.28
N LEU A 475 -37.89 11.08 8.49
CA LEU A 475 -37.03 11.67 9.52
C LEU A 475 -36.69 13.13 9.23
N ASP A 476 -36.51 13.49 7.96
CA ASP A 476 -36.27 14.86 7.49
C ASP A 476 -37.48 15.76 7.78
N ASP A 477 -38.68 15.32 7.39
CA ASP A 477 -39.93 16.02 7.70
C ASP A 477 -40.14 16.16 9.22
N HIS A 478 -39.82 15.11 9.97
CA HIS A 478 -39.90 15.12 11.43
C HIS A 478 -38.94 16.13 12.06
N ALA A 479 -37.66 16.12 11.65
CA ALA A 479 -36.66 17.07 12.11
C ALA A 479 -37.05 18.52 11.78
N LYS A 480 -37.59 18.77 10.58
CA LYS A 480 -38.11 20.08 10.18
C LYS A 480 -39.30 20.53 11.02
N SER A 481 -40.17 19.61 11.42
CA SER A 481 -41.33 19.93 12.27
C SER A 481 -40.93 20.39 13.68
N ILE A 482 -39.84 19.84 14.22
CA ILE A 482 -39.35 20.12 15.57
C ILE A 482 -38.42 21.33 15.61
N TYR A 483 -37.45 21.38 14.68
CA TYR A 483 -36.35 22.34 14.73
C TYR A 483 -36.47 23.46 13.67
N GLY A 484 -37.39 23.32 12.71
CA GLY A 484 -37.61 24.28 11.63
C GLY A 484 -36.98 23.86 10.30
N THR A 485 -37.31 24.60 9.23
CA THR A 485 -37.02 24.23 7.84
C THR A 485 -35.54 24.14 7.48
N ASN A 486 -34.66 24.75 8.28
CA ASN A 486 -33.21 24.75 8.06
C ASN A 486 -32.52 23.50 8.62
N PHE A 487 -33.28 22.62 9.29
CA PHE A 487 -32.77 21.32 9.73
C PHE A 487 -33.05 20.28 8.66
N THR A 488 -32.08 19.39 8.47
CA THR A 488 -32.15 18.36 7.44
C THR A 488 -31.64 17.03 7.95
N VAL A 489 -32.10 15.95 7.34
CA VAL A 489 -31.55 14.61 7.52
C VAL A 489 -30.81 14.19 6.27
N LYS A 490 -29.52 13.86 6.41
CA LYS A 490 -28.67 13.43 5.29
C LYS A 490 -28.19 12.00 5.51
N LEU A 491 -28.36 11.16 4.50
CA LEU A 491 -27.84 9.80 4.49
C LEU A 491 -26.33 9.80 4.23
N ILE A 492 -25.56 9.27 5.19
CA ILE A 492 -24.17 8.85 5.00
C ILE A 492 -24.21 7.40 4.51
N GLY A 493 -23.84 7.22 3.25
CA GLY A 493 -23.67 5.90 2.65
C GLY A 493 -22.61 5.95 1.56
N PRO A 494 -22.01 4.79 1.21
CA PRO A 494 -21.08 4.68 0.09
C PRO A 494 -21.71 4.98 -1.27
#